data_AF-A0A653PIJ2-F1
#
_entry.id   AF-A0A653PIJ2-F1
#
_cell.length_a   1.000
_cell.length_b   1.000
_cell.length_c   1.000
_cell.angle_alpha   90.00
_cell.angle_beta   90.00
_cell.angle_gamma   90.00
#
_symmetry.space_group_name_H-M   'P 1'
#
loop_
_entity.id
_entity.type
_entity.pdbx_description
1 polymer ?
#
loop_
_entity_poly.entity_id
_entity_poly.type
_entity_poly.pdbx_seq_one_letter_code
_entity_poly.pdbx_strand_id
1 'polypeptide(L)' 'MPRLPNDPLLTTEQAAEMLAIRPDLLREWKYLDVRDGGDRGPQAIKLGRLVRYRLSELEAWIGGHNP' A
#
# COMPACT_ATOMS: atom_id res chain seq x y z
N MET A 1 2.24 -0.34 -12.80
CA MET A 1 3.45 -1.04 -13.29
C MET A 1 3.06 -2.46 -13.75
N PRO A 2 3.84 -3.15 -14.61
CA PRO A 2 3.53 -4.55 -14.96
C PRO A 2 3.65 -5.43 -13.71
N ARG A 3 2.62 -6.25 -13.47
CA ARG A 3 2.55 -7.17 -12.32
C ARG A 3 3.64 -8.23 -12.46
N LEU A 4 4.62 -8.24 -11.56
CA LEU A 4 5.73 -9.21 -11.60
C LEU A 4 5.22 -10.63 -11.26
N PRO A 5 5.74 -11.69 -11.91
CA PRO A 5 5.26 -13.06 -11.73
C PRO A 5 5.32 -13.59 -10.29
N ASN A 6 6.16 -13.01 -9.43
CA ASN A 6 6.36 -13.38 -8.02
C ASN A 6 6.40 -12.16 -7.09
N ASP A 7 5.53 -11.18 -7.32
CA ASP A 7 5.47 -9.98 -6.49
C ASP A 7 4.98 -10.28 -5.05
N PRO A 8 5.84 -10.13 -4.02
CA PRO A 8 5.49 -10.44 -2.64
C PRO A 8 4.29 -9.63 -2.14
N LEU A 9 3.43 -10.29 -1.36
CA LEU A 9 2.23 -9.69 -0.78
C LEU A 9 2.40 -9.43 0.72
N LEU A 10 2.72 -8.19 1.04
CA LEU A 10 2.96 -7.71 2.39
C LEU A 10 1.65 -7.44 3.14
N THR A 11 1.64 -7.65 4.45
CA THR A 11 0.55 -7.21 5.32
C THR A 11 0.60 -5.68 5.51
N THR A 12 -0.45 -5.11 6.11
CA THR A 12 -0.46 -3.69 6.47
C THR A 12 0.70 -3.34 7.41
N GLU A 13 1.06 -4.23 8.33
CA GLU A 13 2.14 -4.02 9.28
C GLU A 13 3.50 -3.98 8.57
N GLN A 14 3.76 -4.93 7.68
CA GLN A 14 4.99 -4.97 6.87
C GLN A 14 5.09 -3.76 5.94
N ALA A 15 3.99 -3.37 5.30
CA ALA A 15 3.96 -2.17 4.46
C ALA A 15 4.22 -0.89 5.28
N ALA A 16 3.63 -0.77 6.46
CA ALA A 16 3.84 0.37 7.34
C ALA A 16 5.29 0.48 7.83
N GLU A 17 5.91 -0.66 8.15
CA GLU A 17 7.33 -0.73 8.50
C GLU A 17 8.21 -0.25 7.35
N MET A 18 7.96 -0.72 6.12
CA MET A 18 8.70 -0.27 4.94
C MET A 18 8.57 1.25 4.67
N LEU A 19 7.40 1.81 4.94
CA LEU A 19 7.10 3.23 4.73
C LEU A 19 7.49 4.09 5.94
N ALA A 20 8.00 3.49 7.02
CA ALA A 20 8.30 4.15 8.29
C ALA A 20 7.12 4.95 8.88
N ILE A 21 5.89 4.43 8.74
CA ILE A 21 4.67 5.04 9.29
C ILE A 21 3.91 4.08 10.21
N ARG A 22 2.90 4.60 10.90
CA ARG A 22 2.02 3.79 11.74
C ARG A 22 1.08 2.95 10.86
N PRO A 23 0.84 1.65 11.19
CA PRO A 23 -0.13 0.82 10.47
C PRO A 23 -1.54 1.43 10.43
N ASP A 24 -1.95 2.12 11.48
CA ASP A 24 -3.24 2.82 11.55
C ASP A 24 -3.38 3.89 10.46
N LEU A 25 -2.28 4.60 10.13
CA LEU A 25 -2.29 5.63 9.11
C LEU A 25 -2.57 5.04 7.72
N LEU A 26 -1.98 3.88 7.40
CA LEU A 26 -2.31 3.16 6.16
C LEU A 26 -3.77 2.71 6.10
N ARG A 27 -4.35 2.30 7.23
CA ARG A 27 -5.77 1.91 7.31
C ARG A 27 -6.67 3.13 7.11
N GLU A 28 -6.30 4.27 7.70
CA GLU A 28 -7.00 5.54 7.54
C GLU A 28 -6.96 6.04 6.10
N TRP A 29 -5.77 6.10 5.48
CA TRP A 29 -5.62 6.49 4.08
C TRP A 29 -6.48 5.65 3.16
N LYS A 30 -6.40 4.32 3.29
CA LYS A 30 -7.26 3.41 2.51
C LYS A 30 -8.76 3.67 2.72
N TYR A 31 -9.18 4.00 3.94
CA TYR A 31 -10.58 4.33 4.22
C TYR A 31 -11.00 5.65 3.56
N LEU A 32 -10.15 6.67 3.60
CA LEU A 32 -10.40 7.96 2.98
C LEU A 32 -10.39 7.85 1.45
N ASP A 33 -9.40 7.16 0.87
CA ASP A 33 -9.26 6.96 -0.58
C ASP A 33 -10.49 6.24 -1.17
N VAL A 34 -11.07 5.27 -0.46
CA VAL A 34 -12.32 4.62 -0.87
C VAL A 34 -13.52 5.57 -0.83
N ARG A 35 -13.51 6.58 0.05
CA ARG A 35 -14.62 7.53 0.21
C ARG A 35 -14.57 8.67 -0.78
N ASP A 36 -13.39 9.18 -1.11
CA ASP A 36 -13.23 10.38 -1.94
C ASP A 36 -12.43 10.17 -3.22
N GLY A 37 -12.01 8.94 -3.51
CA GLY A 37 -11.23 8.62 -4.71
C GLY A 37 -9.80 9.17 -4.66
N GLY A 38 -9.29 9.49 -3.47
CA GLY A 38 -7.92 9.95 -3.27
C GLY A 38 -6.85 8.89 -3.56
N ASP A 39 -5.60 9.34 -3.56
CA ASP A 39 -4.40 8.51 -3.73
C ASP A 39 -3.36 8.91 -2.68
N ARG A 40 -3.75 8.79 -1.40
CA ARG A 40 -2.91 9.23 -0.27
C ARG A 40 -1.72 8.30 -0.04
N GLY A 41 -1.84 7.06 -0.46
CA GLY A 41 -0.89 6.02 -0.14
C GLY A 41 -0.81 4.92 -1.18
N PRO A 42 0.08 3.95 -0.94
CA PRO A 42 0.29 2.86 -1.87
C PRO A 42 -0.96 2.00 -2.05
N GLN A 43 -1.15 1.52 -3.28
CA GLN A 43 -2.35 0.80 -3.67
C GLN A 43 -2.45 -0.57 -2.95
N ALA A 44 -3.53 -0.72 -2.20
CA ALA A 44 -3.82 -1.94 -1.46
C ALA A 44 -4.69 -2.90 -2.29
N ILE A 45 -4.39 -4.20 -2.22
CA ILE A 45 -5.22 -5.24 -2.82
C ILE A 45 -6.06 -5.94 -1.74
N LYS A 46 -7.33 -6.20 -2.05
CA LYS A 46 -8.19 -7.07 -1.22
C LYS A 46 -8.06 -8.51 -1.69
N LEU A 47 -7.76 -9.41 -0.75
CA LEU A 47 -7.75 -10.86 -0.93
C LEU A 47 -8.72 -11.48 0.07
N GLY A 48 -9.98 -11.60 -0.34
CA GLY A 48 -11.08 -11.93 0.56
C GLY A 48 -11.20 -10.88 1.68
N ARG A 49 -11.00 -11.31 2.93
CA ARG A 49 -11.01 -10.43 4.11
C ARG A 49 -9.67 -9.74 4.37
N LEU A 50 -8.60 -10.16 3.69
CA LEU A 50 -7.26 -9.66 3.91
C LEU A 50 -6.98 -8.43 3.05
N VAL A 51 -6.25 -7.48 3.61
CA VAL A 51 -5.64 -6.37 2.89
C VAL A 51 -4.16 -6.69 2.73
N ARG A 52 -3.66 -6.61 1.51
CA ARG A 52 -2.24 -6.82 1.20
C ARG A 52 -1.71 -5.69 0.33
N TYR A 53 -0.40 -5.55 0.33
CA TYR A 53 0.33 -4.60 -0.51
C TYR A 53 1.33 -5.37 -1.35
N ARG A 54 1.44 -4.98 -2.61
CA ARG A 54 2.48 -5.48 -3.50
C ARG A 54 3.79 -4.77 -3.17
N LEU A 55 4.86 -5.53 -3.04
CA LEU A 55 6.18 -4.94 -2.79
C LEU A 55 6.55 -3.96 -3.91
N SER A 56 6.36 -4.34 -5.18
CA SER A 56 6.74 -3.45 -6.30
C SER A 56 5.94 -2.15 -6.34
N GLU A 57 4.69 -2.17 -5.88
CA GLU A 57 3.85 -0.96 -5.83
C GLU A 57 4.24 -0.07 -4.64
N LEU A 58 4.67 -0.66 -3.51
CA LEU A 58 5.24 0.09 -2.40
C LEU A 58 6.55 0.78 -2.82
N GLU A 59 7.45 0.04 -3.46
CA GLU A 59 8.71 0.58 -4.00
C GLU A 59 8.46 1.69 -5.03
N ALA A 60 7.49 1.49 -5.93
CA ALA A 60 7.12 2.51 -6.91
C ALA A 60 6.54 3.77 -6.26
N TRP A 61 5.70 3.62 -5.23
CA TRP A 61 5.17 4.75 -4.47
C TRP A 61 6.28 5.52 -3.75
N ILE A 62 7.20 4.81 -3.08
CA ILE A 62 8.38 5.42 -2.43
C ILE A 62 9.24 6.15 -3.47
N GLY A 63 9.50 5.54 -4.64
CA GLY A 63 10.33 6.13 -5.69
C GLY A 63 9.67 7.31 -6.42
N GLY A 64 8.34 7.34 -6.50
CA GLY A 64 7.58 8.48 -7.04
C GLY A 64 7.35 9.60 -6.03
N HIS A 65 7.40 9.29 -4.74
CA HIS A 65 7.25 10.23 -3.63
C HIS A 65 8.63 10.65 -3.11
N ASN A 66 9.34 11.48 -3.88
CA ASN A 66 10.46 12.25 -3.36
C ASN A 66 9.89 13.37 -2.47
N PRO A 67 10.24 13.47 -1.19
CA PRO A 67 9.71 14.50 -0.29
C PRO A 67 9.96 15.94 -0.77
#